data_AF-A0A9W7DA66-F1
#
_entry.id   AF-A0A9W7DA66-F1
#
_cell.length_a   1.000
_cell.length_b   1.000
_cell.length_c   1.000
_cell.angle_alpha   90.00
_cell.angle_beta   90.00
_cell.angle_gamma   90.00
#
_symmetry.space_group_name_H-M   'P 1'
#
loop_
_entity.id
_entity.type
_entity.pdbx_description
1 polymer ?
#
loop_
_entity_poly.entity_id
_entity_poly.type
_entity_poly.pdbx_seq_one_letter_code
_entity_poly.pdbx_strand_id
1 'polypeptide(L)'
;MKKVGCRMKIRLEAVDANNCGGPWRIVHLDGSLNYYHPPIRDPRVHSGHRRRDADSFGLLITASDDIISAQLSSGITPGRVMATLRHANSSMLLTVKNIANSKDAQRRKDLGVDTATEALLKQLNYTTSFSNTAFVPKHPACTLSYGLTQTVPNYLRGALTF
;
A
#
# COMPACT_ATOMS: atom_id res chain seq x y z
N MET A 1 1.74 21.38 25.96
CA MET A 1 0.96 20.51 26.87
C MET A 1 1.32 19.05 26.60
N LYS A 2 1.80 18.31 27.61
CA LYS A 2 2.13 16.88 27.47
C LYS A 2 0.81 16.10 27.35
N LYS A 3 0.67 15.23 26.35
CA LYS A 3 -0.51 14.36 26.25
C LYS A 3 -0.46 13.37 27.42
N VAL A 4 -1.33 13.54 28.41
CA VAL A 4 -1.52 12.57 29.48
C VAL A 4 -2.48 11.51 28.95
N GLY A 5 -2.05 10.25 28.91
CA GLY A 5 -2.90 9.14 28.50
C GLY A 5 -4.08 8.94 29.47
N CYS A 6 -5.16 8.33 28.98
CA CYS A 6 -6.27 7.92 29.83
C CYS A 6 -5.80 6.87 30.85
N ARG A 7 -6.23 7.00 32.11
CA ARG A 7 -5.92 6.04 33.18
C ARG A 7 -6.91 4.87 33.24
N MET A 8 -7.92 4.85 32.35
CA MET A 8 -8.89 3.77 32.27
C MET A 8 -8.19 2.42 32.08
N LYS A 9 -8.48 1.49 33.00
CA LYS A 9 -8.07 0.10 32.92
C LYS A 9 -9.25 -0.78 33.34
N ILE A 10 -9.54 -1.78 32.52
CA ILE A 10 -10.49 -2.85 32.81
C ILE A 10 -9.72 -4.17 32.83
N ARG A 11 -10.13 -5.10 33.70
CA ARG A 11 -9.65 -6.49 33.68
C ARG A 11 -10.83 -7.44 33.68
N LEU A 12 -10.61 -8.62 33.12
CA LEU A 12 -11.54 -9.73 33.22
C LEU A 12 -11.06 -10.64 34.35
N GLU A 13 -11.95 -10.96 35.27
CA GLU A 13 -11.68 -11.91 36.35
C GLU A 13 -12.69 -13.05 36.28
N ALA A 14 -12.23 -14.28 36.47
CA ALA A 14 -13.14 -15.39 36.71
C ALA A 14 -13.94 -15.09 37.99
N VAL A 15 -15.25 -15.34 37.96
CA VAL A 15 -16.11 -15.16 39.15
C VAL A 15 -15.69 -16.15 40.24
N ASP A 16 -15.33 -17.37 39.83
CA ASP A 16 -14.71 -18.38 40.68
C ASP A 16 -13.27 -18.64 40.19
N ALA A 17 -12.29 -18.36 41.05
CA ALA A 17 -10.88 -18.52 40.73
C ALA A 17 -10.48 -19.99 40.46
N ASN A 18 -11.26 -20.95 40.97
CA ASN A 18 -11.01 -22.38 40.76
C ASN A 18 -11.73 -22.95 39.53
N ASN A 19 -12.56 -22.14 38.85
CA ASN A 19 -13.30 -22.54 37.67
C ASN A 19 -13.14 -21.52 36.53
N CYS A 20 -11.98 -21.54 35.86
CA CYS A 20 -11.69 -20.64 34.74
C CYS A 20 -12.57 -20.86 33.50
N GLY A 21 -13.28 -21.99 33.41
CA GLY A 21 -14.29 -22.26 32.36
C GLY A 21 -15.67 -21.67 32.69
N GLY A 22 -15.88 -21.20 33.91
CA GLY A 22 -17.13 -20.62 34.39
C GLY A 22 -17.32 -19.14 34.00
N PRO A 23 -18.27 -18.46 34.64
CA PRO A 23 -18.57 -17.05 34.36
C PRO A 23 -17.38 -16.12 34.64
N TRP A 24 -17.28 -15.07 33.84
CA TRP A 24 -16.30 -13.99 33.98
C TRP A 24 -17.00 -12.67 34.30
N ARG A 25 -16.34 -11.82 35.09
CA ARG A 25 -16.81 -10.46 35.43
C ARG A 25 -15.81 -9.41 34.94
N ILE A 26 -16.34 -8.23 34.61
CA ILE A 26 -15.53 -7.06 34.27
C ILE A 26 -15.24 -6.29 35.56
N VAL A 27 -13.97 -6.07 35.85
CA VAL A 27 -13.53 -5.31 37.03
C VAL A 27 -12.86 -4.01 36.60
N HIS A 28 -13.31 -2.93 37.22
CA HIS A 28 -12.78 -1.58 37.10
C HIS A 28 -11.63 -1.41 38.09
N LEU A 29 -10.47 -0.94 37.60
CA LEU A 29 -9.28 -0.71 38.44
C LEU A 29 -9.24 0.72 38.97
N ASP A 30 -8.50 0.96 40.05
CA ASP A 30 -8.41 2.29 40.65
C ASP A 30 -8.04 3.37 39.61
N GLY A 31 -8.82 4.45 39.61
CA GLY A 31 -8.70 5.53 38.63
C GLY A 31 -9.43 5.30 37.30
N SER A 32 -10.11 4.16 37.12
CA SER A 32 -10.89 3.88 35.90
C SER A 32 -12.18 4.70 35.79
N LEU A 33 -12.76 5.13 36.91
CA LEU A 33 -13.99 5.94 36.91
C LEU A 33 -13.76 7.38 36.41
N ASN A 34 -12.50 7.83 36.41
CA ASN A 34 -12.13 9.20 36.06
C ASN A 34 -11.48 9.23 34.67
N TYR A 35 -12.26 9.66 33.68
CA TYR A 35 -11.76 9.88 32.32
C TYR A 35 -11.24 11.31 32.18
N TYR A 36 -10.07 11.47 31.56
CA TYR A 36 -9.52 12.79 31.19
C TYR A 36 -9.95 13.24 29.79
N HIS A 37 -10.91 12.55 29.18
CA HIS A 37 -11.46 12.87 27.89
C HIS A 37 -12.92 12.38 27.81
N PRO A 38 -13.76 13.01 26.97
CA PRO A 38 -15.09 12.48 26.67
C PRO A 38 -15.03 11.07 26.06
N PRO A 39 -16.11 10.27 26.17
CA PRO A 39 -16.21 9.00 25.46
C PRO A 39 -15.97 9.18 23.97
N ILE A 40 -15.10 8.35 23.42
CA ILE A 40 -14.83 8.31 21.98
C ILE A 40 -15.97 7.53 21.33
N ARG A 41 -16.76 8.19 20.47
CA ARG A 41 -17.88 7.57 19.76
C ARG A 41 -17.49 6.95 18.43
N ASP A 42 -16.43 7.47 17.80
CA ASP A 42 -15.97 6.98 16.51
C ASP A 42 -14.94 5.84 16.71
N PRO A 43 -15.30 4.57 16.46
CA PRO A 43 -14.38 3.44 16.65
C PRO A 43 -13.15 3.52 15.72
N ARG A 44 -13.20 4.32 14.65
CA ARG A 44 -12.11 4.48 13.68
C ARG A 44 -10.88 5.17 14.27
N VAL A 45 -11.03 5.93 15.36
CA VAL A 45 -9.85 6.53 16.00
C VAL A 45 -8.92 5.47 16.61
N HIS A 46 -9.46 4.29 16.93
CA HIS A 46 -8.71 3.19 17.50
C HIS A 46 -8.04 2.37 16.39
N SER A 47 -6.72 2.47 16.30
CA SER A 47 -5.91 1.76 15.30
C SER A 47 -6.11 0.24 15.31
N GLY A 48 -6.29 -0.37 16.50
CA GLY A 48 -6.53 -1.81 16.62
C GLY A 48 -7.87 -2.26 16.04
N HIS A 49 -8.93 -1.45 16.15
CA HIS A 49 -10.20 -1.72 15.50
C HIS A 49 -10.07 -1.62 13.98
N ARG A 50 -9.43 -0.54 13.49
CA ARG A 50 -9.15 -0.39 12.06
C ARG A 50 -8.28 -1.49 11.49
N ARG A 51 -7.33 -2.03 12.24
CA ARG A 51 -6.48 -3.13 11.80
C ARG A 51 -7.27 -4.41 11.65
N ARG A 52 -8.04 -4.81 12.68
CA ARG A 52 -8.91 -5.98 12.59
C ARG A 52 -9.92 -5.87 11.45
N ASP A 53 -10.51 -4.68 11.28
CA ASP A 53 -11.39 -4.41 10.15
C ASP A 53 -10.66 -4.50 8.81
N ALA A 54 -9.41 -4.02 8.72
CA ALA A 54 -8.57 -4.17 7.54
C ALA A 54 -8.19 -5.62 7.26
N ASP A 55 -8.00 -6.46 8.28
CA ASP A 55 -7.68 -7.89 8.12
C ASP A 55 -8.92 -8.67 7.65
N SER A 56 -10.09 -8.42 8.26
CA SER A 56 -11.38 -8.94 7.81
C SER A 56 -11.70 -8.49 6.39
N PHE A 57 -11.40 -7.23 6.07
CA PHE A 57 -11.56 -6.70 4.73
C PHE A 57 -10.48 -7.23 3.78
N GLY A 58 -9.26 -7.49 4.25
CA GLY A 58 -8.19 -8.13 3.49
C GLY A 58 -8.63 -9.49 2.99
N LEU A 59 -9.29 -10.29 3.84
CA LEU A 59 -9.93 -11.55 3.44
C LEU A 59 -11.02 -11.35 2.35
N LEU A 60 -11.72 -10.20 2.35
CA LEU A 60 -12.71 -9.84 1.32
C LEU A 60 -12.05 -9.29 0.03
N ILE A 61 -10.93 -8.57 0.13
CA ILE A 61 -10.12 -8.10 -1.00
C ILE A 61 -9.47 -9.29 -1.69
N THR A 62 -8.93 -10.26 -0.94
CA THR A 62 -8.32 -11.48 -1.50
C THR A 62 -9.35 -12.32 -2.28
N ALA A 63 -10.63 -12.22 -1.93
CA ALA A 63 -11.73 -12.79 -2.72
C ALA A 63 -12.15 -11.91 -3.93
N SER A 64 -11.71 -10.66 -4.00
CA SER A 64 -12.04 -9.62 -5.01
C SER A 64 -10.79 -9.03 -5.68
N ASP A 65 -9.69 -9.80 -5.74
CA ASP A 65 -8.30 -9.32 -5.84
C ASP A 65 -8.02 -8.43 -7.05
N ASP A 66 -8.82 -8.51 -8.10
CA ASP A 66 -8.59 -7.78 -9.35
C ASP A 66 -9.02 -6.31 -9.30
N ILE A 67 -10.17 -5.98 -8.72
CA ILE A 67 -10.74 -4.63 -8.91
C ILE A 67 -10.05 -3.60 -8.04
N ILE A 68 -9.82 -3.90 -6.75
CA ILE A 68 -9.20 -2.94 -5.83
C ILE A 68 -7.71 -2.80 -6.12
N SER A 69 -7.03 -3.91 -6.44
CA SER A 69 -5.64 -3.87 -6.88
C SER A 69 -5.49 -3.12 -8.19
N ALA A 70 -6.36 -3.35 -9.18
CA ALA A 70 -6.37 -2.57 -10.42
C ALA A 70 -6.61 -1.07 -10.15
N GLN A 71 -7.57 -0.72 -9.29
CA GLN A 71 -7.83 0.67 -8.92
C GLN A 71 -6.62 1.34 -8.25
N LEU A 72 -5.89 0.60 -7.40
CA LEU A 72 -4.66 1.10 -6.78
C LEU A 72 -3.55 1.34 -7.81
N SER A 73 -3.43 0.47 -8.82
CA SER A 73 -2.47 0.56 -9.92
C SER A 73 -2.82 1.64 -10.95
N SER A 74 -4.09 1.89 -11.22
CA SER A 74 -4.59 2.84 -12.25
C SER A 74 -4.55 4.31 -11.82
N GLY A 75 -3.77 4.67 -10.78
CA GLY A 75 -3.63 6.07 -10.36
C GLY A 75 -4.86 6.67 -9.67
N ILE A 76 -5.86 5.86 -9.29
CA ILE A 76 -7.04 6.36 -8.59
C ILE A 76 -6.64 6.90 -7.22
N THR A 77 -7.28 8.01 -6.82
CA THR A 77 -7.02 8.63 -5.52
C THR A 77 -7.58 7.75 -4.40
N PRO A 78 -6.88 7.62 -3.26
CA PRO A 78 -7.35 6.84 -2.11
C PRO A 78 -8.76 7.25 -1.63
N GLY A 79 -9.13 8.52 -1.80
CA GLY A 79 -10.47 9.02 -1.46
C GLY A 79 -11.59 8.43 -2.33
N ARG A 80 -11.36 8.24 -3.63
CA ARG A 80 -12.34 7.62 -4.54
C ARG A 80 -12.53 6.14 -4.22
N VAL A 81 -11.43 5.43 -3.96
CA VAL A 81 -11.50 4.04 -3.49
C VAL A 81 -12.31 3.97 -2.18
N MET A 82 -12.04 4.86 -1.22
CA MET A 82 -12.80 4.90 0.04
C MET A 82 -14.29 5.17 -0.19
N ALA A 83 -14.66 6.02 -1.15
CA ALA A 83 -16.05 6.32 -1.46
C ALA A 83 -16.77 5.07 -2.00
N THR A 84 -16.15 4.34 -2.93
CA THR A 84 -16.67 3.07 -3.44
C THR A 84 -16.80 2.04 -2.32
N LEU A 85 -15.78 1.92 -1.47
CA LEU A 85 -15.80 1.00 -0.32
C LEU A 85 -16.91 1.33 0.68
N ARG A 86 -17.14 2.62 0.97
CA ARG A 86 -18.24 3.04 1.85
C ARG A 86 -19.62 2.82 1.23
N HIS A 87 -19.71 2.91 -0.10
CA HIS A 87 -20.95 2.61 -0.80
C HIS A 87 -21.27 1.11 -0.71
N ALA A 88 -20.26 0.24 -0.87
CA ALA A 88 -20.42 -1.20 -0.74
C ALA A 88 -20.62 -1.65 0.72
N ASN A 89 -19.92 -1.02 1.67
CA ASN A 89 -20.04 -1.30 3.09
C ASN A 89 -19.85 -0.03 3.93
N SER A 90 -20.97 0.52 4.39
CA SER A 90 -21.01 1.75 5.18
C SER A 90 -20.52 1.57 6.63
N SER A 91 -20.49 0.34 7.14
CA SER A 91 -20.09 0.01 8.52
C SER A 91 -18.57 -0.14 8.71
N MET A 92 -17.82 -0.12 7.61
CA MET A 92 -16.37 -0.27 7.59
C MET A 92 -15.64 0.81 8.39
N LEU A 93 -14.61 0.39 9.12
CA LEU A 93 -13.80 1.25 9.98
C LEU A 93 -12.57 1.83 9.28
N LEU A 94 -12.30 1.45 8.03
CA LEU A 94 -11.18 1.99 7.29
C LEU A 94 -11.29 3.48 7.02
N THR A 95 -10.11 4.09 6.93
CA THR A 95 -9.94 5.50 6.60
C THR A 95 -9.18 5.64 5.29
N VAL A 96 -9.27 6.81 4.66
CA VAL A 96 -8.48 7.13 3.45
C VAL A 96 -6.98 6.89 3.68
N LYS A 97 -6.48 7.15 4.91
CA LYS A 97 -5.09 6.89 5.29
C LYS A 97 -4.73 5.41 5.27
N ASN A 98 -5.67 4.51 5.59
CA ASN A 98 -5.44 3.07 5.47
C ASN A 98 -5.16 2.68 4.01
N ILE A 99 -5.95 3.22 3.08
CA ILE A 99 -5.80 2.96 1.64
C ILE A 99 -4.48 3.55 1.12
N ALA A 100 -4.16 4.79 1.50
CA ALA A 100 -2.89 5.42 1.13
C ALA A 100 -1.69 4.60 1.62
N ASN A 101 -1.69 4.18 2.88
CA ASN A 101 -0.62 3.33 3.43
C ASN A 101 -0.52 1.97 2.71
N SER A 102 -1.65 1.38 2.31
CA SER A 102 -1.66 0.13 1.54
C SER A 102 -1.06 0.32 0.16
N LYS A 103 -1.42 1.41 -0.53
CA LYS A 103 -0.84 1.80 -1.82
C LYS A 103 0.67 2.00 -1.74
N ASP A 104 1.14 2.70 -0.71
CA ASP A 104 2.57 2.93 -0.48
C ASP A 104 3.31 1.64 -0.10
N ALA A 105 2.66 0.71 0.60
CA ALA A 105 3.21 -0.62 0.87
C ALA A 105 3.34 -1.44 -0.42
N GLN A 106 2.31 -1.43 -1.28
CA GLN A 106 2.36 -2.12 -2.57
C GLN A 106 3.44 -1.54 -3.47
N ARG A 107 3.49 -0.21 -3.61
CA ARG A 107 4.54 0.47 -4.37
C ARG A 107 5.94 0.08 -3.92
N ARG A 108 6.18 -0.04 -2.60
CA ARG A 108 7.47 -0.49 -2.07
C ARG A 108 7.78 -1.94 -2.42
N LYS A 109 6.78 -2.82 -2.44
CA LYS A 109 6.95 -4.20 -2.90
C LYS A 109 7.28 -4.26 -4.39
N ASP A 110 6.56 -3.49 -5.21
CA ASP A 110 6.73 -3.47 -6.66
C ASP A 110 8.09 -2.89 -7.08
N LEU A 111 8.56 -1.85 -6.38
CA LEU A 111 9.88 -1.26 -6.60
C LEU A 111 11.01 -2.17 -6.09
N GLY A 112 10.79 -2.93 -5.01
CA GLY A 112 11.83 -3.74 -4.40
C GLY A 112 13.03 -2.90 -3.98
N VAL A 113 14.17 -3.09 -4.64
CA VAL A 113 15.41 -2.33 -4.43
C VAL A 113 15.60 -1.18 -5.44
N ASP A 114 14.76 -1.13 -6.47
CA ASP A 114 14.89 -0.18 -7.56
C ASP A 114 14.30 1.18 -7.18
N THR A 115 14.91 2.24 -7.70
CA THR A 115 14.24 3.53 -7.80
C THR A 115 13.09 3.46 -8.79
N ALA A 116 12.15 4.40 -8.72
CA ALA A 116 11.02 4.46 -9.65
C ALA A 116 11.47 4.54 -11.12
N THR A 117 12.57 5.24 -11.40
CA THR A 117 13.13 5.38 -12.74
C THR A 117 13.77 4.08 -13.22
N GLU A 118 14.51 3.38 -12.37
CA GLU A 118 15.12 2.07 -12.71
C GLU A 118 14.05 1.03 -12.99
N ALA A 119 13.00 0.96 -12.16
CA ALA A 119 11.86 0.07 -12.38
C ALA A 119 11.17 0.37 -13.73
N LEU A 120 10.95 1.65 -14.05
CA LEU A 120 10.38 2.07 -15.33
C LEU A 120 11.27 1.68 -16.52
N LEU A 121 12.56 1.95 -16.46
CA LEU A 121 13.50 1.61 -17.53
C LEU A 121 13.57 0.10 -17.76
N LYS A 122 13.60 -0.70 -16.69
CA LYS A 122 13.55 -2.17 -16.79
C LYS A 122 12.25 -2.63 -17.46
N GLN A 123 11.11 -2.06 -17.08
CA GLN A 123 9.83 -2.39 -17.68
C GLN A 123 9.79 -2.05 -19.17
N LEU A 124 10.26 -0.85 -19.57
CA LEU A 124 10.30 -0.41 -20.96
C LEU A 124 11.28 -1.21 -21.82
N ASN A 125 12.40 -1.65 -21.25
CA ASN A 125 13.35 -2.54 -21.91
C ASN A 125 12.74 -3.93 -22.15
N TYR A 126 11.92 -4.42 -21.21
CA TYR A 126 11.21 -5.70 -21.35
C TYR A 126 10.09 -5.64 -22.39
N THR A 127 9.41 -4.50 -22.56
CA THR A 127 8.27 -4.37 -23.47
C THR A 127 8.63 -3.96 -24.89
N THR A 128 9.92 -3.95 -25.28
CA THR A 128 10.39 -3.55 -26.63
C THR A 128 9.72 -2.28 -27.15
N SER A 129 9.47 -1.30 -26.28
CA SER A 129 8.66 -0.12 -26.61
C SER A 129 9.50 1.10 -27.00
N PHE A 130 10.83 0.97 -27.03
CA PHE A 130 11.68 1.96 -27.68
C PHE A 130 11.68 1.72 -29.19
N SER A 131 10.67 2.30 -29.86
CA SER A 131 10.87 2.70 -31.24
C SER A 131 12.01 3.72 -31.22
N ASN A 132 13.11 3.43 -31.93
CA ASN A 132 14.12 4.44 -32.26
C ASN A 132 13.39 5.58 -32.96
N THR A 133 12.96 6.61 -32.22
CA THR A 133 12.62 7.88 -32.82
C THR A 133 13.95 8.45 -33.26
N ALA A 134 14.31 8.15 -34.51
CA ALA A 134 15.41 8.81 -35.18
C ALA A 134 15.26 10.30 -34.91
N PHE A 135 16.31 10.91 -34.36
CA PHE A 135 16.39 12.34 -34.21
C PHE A 135 16.25 12.93 -35.62
N VAL A 136 15.08 13.48 -35.95
CA VAL A 136 14.88 14.25 -37.17
C VAL A 136 15.33 15.67 -36.83
N PRO A 137 16.50 16.13 -37.32
CA PRO A 137 16.93 17.49 -37.06
C PRO A 137 15.88 18.43 -37.67
N LYS A 138 15.42 19.42 -36.89
CA LYS A 138 14.38 20.36 -37.30
C LYS A 138 14.81 21.34 -38.41
N HIS A 139 16.03 21.23 -38.91
CA HIS A 139 16.57 22.04 -39.99
C HIS A 139 17.52 21.21 -40.88
N PRO A 140 17.51 21.39 -42.21
CA PRO A 140 18.56 20.85 -43.07
C PRO A 140 19.87 21.55 -42.72
N ALA A 141 20.66 20.95 -41.84
CA ALA A 141 22.00 21.42 -41.57
C ALA A 141 22.85 21.20 -42.82
N CYS A 142 23.41 22.30 -43.33
CA CYS A 142 24.53 22.30 -44.25
C CYS A 142 25.55 21.22 -43.85
N THR A 143 25.98 20.47 -44.87
CA THR A 143 27.07 19.51 -44.82
C THR A 143 28.31 20.09 -44.12
N LEU A 144 28.74 19.45 -43.04
CA LEU A 144 30.10 19.54 -42.54
C LEU A 144 30.51 18.14 -42.08
N SER A 145 31.33 17.51 -42.91
CA SER A 145 32.04 16.26 -42.64
C SER A 145 32.92 16.40 -41.41
N TYR A 146 32.95 15.41 -40.51
CA TYR A 146 34.18 14.81 -39.98
C TYR A 146 33.82 13.46 -39.37
N GLY A 147 34.47 12.40 -39.85
CA GLY A 147 34.17 11.03 -39.48
C GLY A 147 34.71 10.66 -38.10
N LEU A 148 33.96 9.83 -37.38
CA LEU A 148 34.50 8.82 -36.49
C LEU A 148 33.64 7.55 -36.65
N THR A 149 34.31 6.47 -36.96
CA THR A 149 33.83 5.14 -37.33
C THR A 149 32.94 4.50 -36.26
N GLN A 150 31.72 4.11 -36.64
CA GLN A 150 30.94 3.10 -35.93
C GLN A 150 31.59 1.73 -36.13
N THR A 151 32.03 1.09 -35.05
CA THR A 151 32.12 -0.37 -34.99
C THR A 151 30.88 -0.88 -34.26
N VAL A 152 29.98 -1.47 -35.05
CA VAL A 152 28.81 -2.20 -34.57
C VAL A 152 29.28 -3.57 -34.08
N PRO A 153 28.94 -4.04 -32.86
CA PRO A 153 29.13 -5.44 -32.52
C PRO A 153 28.06 -6.26 -33.23
N ASN A 154 28.51 -7.07 -34.19
CA ASN A 154 27.72 -8.08 -34.88
C ASN A 154 27.12 -9.09 -33.89
N TYR A 155 25.80 -9.13 -33.78
CA TYR A 155 25.10 -10.32 -33.31
C TYR A 155 24.81 -11.24 -34.49
N LEU A 156 25.10 -12.53 -34.27
CA LEU A 156 24.71 -13.71 -35.06
C LEU A 156 25.59 -14.09 -36.26
N ARG A 157 26.63 -14.89 -35.99
CA ARG A 157 26.96 -16.06 -36.82
C ARG A 157 27.28 -17.27 -35.94
N GLY A 158 26.38 -18.24 -36.01
CA GLY A 158 26.68 -19.69 -36.09
C GLY A 158 27.55 -20.33 -35.02
N ALA A 159 26.93 -21.24 -34.28
CA ALA A 159 27.56 -22.43 -33.73
C ALA A 159 28.59 -23.06 -34.70
N LEU A 160 29.68 -23.62 -34.15
CA LEU A 160 30.11 -25.01 -34.30
C LEU A 160 31.56 -25.20 -33.78
N THR A 161 31.68 -26.14 -32.83
CA THR A 161 32.78 -27.09 -32.59
C THR A 161 34.20 -26.63 -32.19
N PHE A 162 34.62 -27.22 -31.06
CA PHE A 162 35.93 -27.36 -30.40
C PHE A 162 36.47 -26.18 -29.60
#